data_AF-A0A7C3FRS5-F1
#
_entry.id   AF-A0A7C3FRS5-F1
#
_cell.length_a   1.000
_cell.length_b   1.000
_cell.length_c   1.000
_cell.angle_alpha   90.00
_cell.angle_beta   90.00
_cell.angle_gamma   90.00
#
_symmetry.space_group_name_H-M   'P 1'
#
loop_
_entity.id
_entity.type
_entity.pdbx_description
1 polymer ?
#
loop_
_entity_poly.entity_id
_entity_poly.type
_entity_poly.pdbx_seq_one_letter_code
_entity_poly.pdbx_strand_id
1 'polypeptide(L)'
;MGIINENSLALTLNSLNEAFFFDKHLTSEEKTETAKWLAGRQGKPGSYCEMFAPTSYDFENGVQVFTGEKIPSKAATANILGQETCRALLQLSVSDIDIRGALDCATRGMMERLNERLSPNTGYY
;
A
#
# COMPACT_ATOMS: atom_id res chain seq x y z
N MET A 1 -15.02 3.92 14.53
CA MET A 1 -13.61 3.80 14.96
C MET A 1 -12.79 4.19 13.75
N GLY A 2 -11.94 5.21 13.82
CA GLY A 2 -11.26 5.70 12.61
C GLY A 2 -10.32 4.64 12.04
N ILE A 3 -10.52 4.24 10.78
CA ILE A 3 -9.64 3.30 10.07
C ILE A 3 -8.36 4.00 9.60
N ILE A 4 -8.48 5.26 9.20
CA ILE A 4 -7.35 6.03 8.67
C ILE A 4 -6.52 6.58 9.83
N ASN A 5 -5.23 6.31 9.76
CA ASN A 5 -4.19 7.04 10.49
C ASN A 5 -3.44 7.92 9.48
N GLU A 6 -3.72 9.23 9.50
CA GLU A 6 -3.15 10.20 8.55
C GLU A 6 -1.61 10.20 8.51
N ASN A 7 -0.98 9.81 9.62
CA ASN A 7 0.45 9.80 9.74
C ASN A 7 1.07 8.46 9.31
N SER A 8 0.32 7.37 9.14
CA SER A 8 0.92 6.04 8.90
C SER A 8 0.08 5.15 7.99
N LEU A 9 0.67 4.73 6.88
CA LEU A 9 0.09 3.73 5.99
C LEU A 9 0.04 2.37 6.69
N ALA A 10 1.09 2.01 7.42
CA ALA A 10 1.13 0.75 8.16
C ALA A 10 0.00 0.63 9.18
N LEU A 11 -0.21 1.66 10.01
CA LEU A 11 -1.27 1.64 11.02
C LEU A 11 -2.66 1.59 10.37
N THR A 12 -2.87 2.33 9.28
CA THR A 12 -4.13 2.28 8.51
C THR A 12 -4.40 0.88 7.96
N LEU A 13 -3.40 0.24 7.34
CA LEU A 13 -3.52 -1.13 6.82
C LEU A 13 -3.74 -2.15 7.94
N ASN A 14 -3.10 -1.99 9.10
CA ASN A 14 -3.34 -2.84 10.26
C ASN A 14 -4.77 -2.71 10.80
N SER A 15 -5.30 -1.49 10.91
CA SER A 15 -6.70 -1.27 11.31
C SER A 15 -7.68 -1.87 10.30
N LEU A 16 -7.38 -1.78 9.00
CA LEU A 16 -8.19 -2.40 7.96
C LEU A 16 -8.12 -3.93 8.01
N ASN A 17 -6.93 -4.50 8.21
CA ASN A 17 -6.74 -5.93 8.41
C ASN A 17 -7.50 -6.44 9.62
N GLU A 18 -7.44 -5.73 10.74
CA GLU A 18 -8.23 -6.06 11.92
C GLU A 18 -9.73 -6.09 11.59
N ALA A 19 -10.23 -5.11 10.84
CA ALA A 19 -11.62 -5.12 10.41
C ALA A 19 -11.96 -6.35 9.55
N PHE A 20 -11.11 -6.72 8.60
CA PHE A 20 -11.34 -7.88 7.74
C PHE A 20 -11.19 -9.22 8.45
N PHE A 21 -10.19 -9.40 9.31
CA PHE A 21 -9.95 -10.66 10.02
C PHE A 21 -11.01 -10.94 11.10
N PHE A 22 -11.52 -9.89 11.73
CA PHE A 22 -12.53 -10.02 12.79
C PHE A 22 -13.95 -9.72 12.31
N ASP A 23 -14.18 -9.71 10.99
CA ASP A 23 -15.47 -9.47 10.34
C ASP A 23 -16.21 -8.23 10.89
N LYS A 24 -15.44 -7.17 11.18
CA LYS A 24 -16.01 -5.89 11.61
C LYS A 24 -16.62 -5.20 10.39
N HIS A 25 -17.89 -4.83 10.50
CA HIS A 25 -18.55 -4.10 9.43
C HIS A 25 -18.00 -2.68 9.26
N LEU A 26 -17.46 -2.40 8.07
CA LEU A 26 -17.17 -1.05 7.60
C LEU A 26 -18.38 -0.52 6.82
N THR A 27 -18.80 0.70 7.14
CA THR A 27 -19.81 1.41 6.36
C THR A 27 -19.31 1.71 4.94
N SER A 28 -20.22 1.94 4.00
CA SER A 28 -19.85 2.31 2.64
C SER A 28 -19.03 3.60 2.58
N GLU A 29 -19.30 4.53 3.50
CA GLU A 29 -18.54 5.78 3.65
C GLU A 29 -17.12 5.50 4.12
N GLU A 30 -16.92 4.74 5.21
CA GLU A 30 -15.60 4.37 5.71
C GLU A 30 -14.78 3.63 4.64
N LYS A 31 -15.41 2.71 3.89
CA LYS A 31 -14.75 2.01 2.79
C LYS A 31 -14.27 2.98 1.70
N THR A 32 -15.14 3.91 1.30
CA THR A 32 -14.83 4.88 0.24
C THR A 32 -13.75 5.85 0.68
N GLU A 33 -13.85 6.39 1.88
CA GLU A 33 -12.86 7.31 2.47
C GLU A 33 -11.49 6.64 2.58
N THR A 34 -11.45 5.43 3.16
CA THR A 34 -10.22 4.64 3.30
C THR A 34 -9.61 4.34 1.94
N ALA A 35 -10.41 3.90 0.97
CA ALA A 35 -9.90 3.56 -0.35
C ALA A 35 -9.36 4.79 -1.10
N LYS A 36 -10.00 5.96 -0.97
CA LYS A 36 -9.47 7.22 -1.52
C LYS A 36 -8.17 7.66 -0.86
N TRP A 37 -8.09 7.54 0.46
CA TRP A 37 -6.87 7.85 1.20
C TRP A 37 -5.69 6.96 0.75
N LEU A 38 -5.93 5.65 0.67
CA LEU A 38 -4.96 4.67 0.18
C LEU A 38 -4.56 4.95 -1.27
N ALA A 39 -5.53 5.16 -2.16
CA ALA A 39 -5.28 5.48 -3.57
C ALA A 39 -4.44 6.75 -3.73
N GLY A 40 -4.70 7.76 -2.91
CA GLY A 40 -3.93 9.01 -2.86
C GLY A 40 -2.47 8.83 -2.42
N ARG A 41 -2.02 7.63 -2.04
CA ARG A 41 -0.60 7.32 -1.78
C ARG A 41 0.18 6.90 -3.02
N GLN A 42 -0.48 6.60 -4.14
CA GLN A 42 0.17 6.10 -5.35
C GLN A 42 1.23 7.09 -5.87
N GLY A 43 2.40 6.57 -6.26
CA GLY A 43 3.46 7.33 -6.93
C GLY A 43 4.12 8.42 -6.08
N LYS A 44 3.72 8.57 -4.81
CA LYS A 44 4.32 9.56 -3.91
C LYS A 44 5.79 9.22 -3.60
N PRO A 45 6.60 10.21 -3.16
CA PRO A 45 7.99 9.97 -2.77
C PRO A 45 8.10 8.84 -1.74
N GLY A 46 9.04 7.93 -1.98
CA GLY A 46 9.24 6.73 -1.15
C GLY A 46 8.39 5.52 -1.57
N SER A 47 7.55 5.63 -2.60
CA SER A 47 6.91 4.48 -3.23
C SER A 47 7.93 3.51 -3.83
N TYR A 48 7.58 2.23 -3.84
CA TYR A 48 8.34 1.20 -4.54
C TYR A 48 7.76 1.03 -5.95
N CYS A 49 8.49 1.41 -6.99
CA CYS A 49 8.09 1.23 -8.40
C CYS A 49 6.68 1.79 -8.70
N GLU A 50 6.43 3.05 -8.36
CA GLU A 50 5.13 3.73 -8.55
C GLU A 50 3.94 3.12 -7.79
N MET A 51 4.17 2.18 -6.86
CA MET A 51 3.14 1.69 -5.95
C MET A 51 2.73 2.76 -4.92
N PHE A 52 2.02 2.33 -3.89
CA PHE A 52 1.54 3.19 -2.80
C PHE A 52 2.66 3.49 -1.81
N ALA A 53 2.91 4.76 -1.55
CA ALA A 53 4.03 5.20 -0.72
C ALA A 53 3.70 5.14 0.79
N PRO A 54 4.59 4.54 1.61
CA PRO A 54 4.61 4.76 3.05
C PRO A 54 4.67 6.25 3.40
N THR A 55 4.33 6.61 4.62
CA THR A 55 4.52 7.97 5.14
C THR A 55 5.95 8.16 5.65
N SER A 56 6.32 9.42 5.96
CA SER A 56 7.59 9.69 6.66
C SER A 56 7.66 8.99 8.02
N TYR A 57 6.55 8.99 8.76
CA TYR A 57 6.43 8.32 10.04
C TYR A 57 6.74 6.82 9.93
N ASP A 58 6.23 6.14 8.90
CA ASP A 58 6.49 4.71 8.67
C ASP A 58 7.99 4.43 8.49
N PHE A 59 8.72 5.33 7.81
CA PHE A 59 10.17 5.19 7.64
C PHE A 59 10.98 5.57 8.87
N GLU A 60 10.53 6.54 9.65
CA GLU A 60 11.24 7.07 10.83
C GLU A 60 11.07 6.17 12.06
N ASN A 61 9.87 5.64 12.27
CA ASN A 61 9.53 4.86 13.47
C ASN A 61 9.59 3.35 13.20
N GLY A 62 9.77 2.97 11.94
CA GLY A 62 9.72 1.60 11.49
C GLY A 62 8.29 1.07 11.42
N VAL A 63 8.16 -0.09 10.77
CA VAL A 63 6.88 -0.75 10.53
C VAL A 63 6.93 -2.15 11.09
N GLN A 64 5.77 -2.62 11.55
CA GLN A 64 5.54 -4.01 11.89
C GLN A 64 4.53 -4.60 10.91
N VAL A 65 4.73 -5.87 10.54
CA VAL A 65 3.66 -6.63 9.88
C VAL A 65 2.49 -6.81 10.85
N PHE A 66 1.33 -7.22 10.34
CA PHE A 66 0.10 -7.33 11.13
C PHE A 66 0.24 -8.21 12.38
N THR A 67 1.14 -9.21 12.36
CA THR A 67 1.44 -10.12 13.48
C THR A 67 2.48 -9.60 14.47
N GLY A 68 3.09 -8.42 14.22
CA GLY A 68 3.96 -7.71 15.16
C GLY A 68 5.46 -7.75 14.84
N GLU A 69 5.91 -8.55 13.88
CA GLU A 69 7.33 -8.62 13.50
C GLU A 69 7.79 -7.32 12.81
N LYS A 70 8.97 -6.83 13.19
CA LYS A 70 9.53 -5.59 12.64
C LYS A 70 10.08 -5.81 11.23
N ILE A 71 9.82 -4.84 10.34
CA ILE A 71 10.42 -4.76 9.01
C ILE A 71 11.69 -3.88 9.10
N PRO A 72 12.90 -4.44 8.92
CA PRO A 72 14.14 -3.70 9.19
C PRO A 72 14.62 -2.83 8.00
N SER A 73 14.08 -3.05 6.80
CA SER A 73 14.57 -2.42 5.57
C SER A 73 13.56 -1.42 5.02
N LYS A 74 14.02 -0.20 4.67
CA LYS A 74 13.19 0.80 3.99
C LYS A 74 12.66 0.28 2.65
N ALA A 75 13.47 -0.47 1.91
CA ALA A 75 13.04 -1.08 0.65
C ALA A 75 11.96 -2.15 0.88
N ALA A 76 12.11 -2.95 1.93
CA ALA A 76 11.08 -3.92 2.32
C ALA A 76 9.80 -3.22 2.78
N THR A 77 9.89 -2.15 3.58
CA THR A 77 8.74 -1.34 4.01
C THR A 77 7.97 -0.80 2.80
N ALA A 78 8.64 -0.16 1.85
CA ALA A 78 7.98 0.38 0.66
C ALA A 78 7.35 -0.71 -0.22
N ASN A 79 8.04 -1.84 -0.39
CA ASN A 79 7.52 -2.96 -1.18
C ASN A 79 6.29 -3.59 -0.50
N ILE A 80 6.42 -4.00 0.77
CA ILE A 80 5.37 -4.69 1.53
C ILE A 80 4.15 -3.81 1.67
N LEU A 81 4.30 -2.55 2.09
CA LEU A 81 3.15 -1.66 2.24
C LEU A 81 2.49 -1.34 0.89
N GLY A 82 3.27 -1.24 -0.19
CA GLY A 82 2.72 -1.06 -1.53
C GLY A 82 1.87 -2.26 -1.97
N GLN A 83 2.38 -3.48 -1.81
CA GLN A 83 1.64 -4.71 -2.12
C GLN A 83 0.39 -4.87 -1.25
N GLU A 84 0.52 -4.59 0.04
CA GLU A 84 -0.57 -4.69 0.99
C GLU A 84 -1.67 -3.65 0.71
N THR A 85 -1.28 -2.47 0.23
CA THR A 85 -2.24 -1.46 -0.24
C THR A 85 -3.00 -1.93 -1.49
N CYS A 86 -2.34 -2.59 -2.45
CA CYS A 86 -3.04 -3.20 -3.58
C CYS A 86 -4.10 -4.20 -3.10
N ARG A 87 -3.73 -5.09 -2.17
CA ARG A 87 -4.65 -6.09 -1.60
C ARG A 87 -5.82 -5.42 -0.87
N ALA A 88 -5.55 -4.41 -0.06
CA ALA A 88 -6.55 -3.64 0.68
C ALA A 88 -7.56 -2.96 -0.26
N LEU A 89 -7.10 -2.29 -1.31
CA LEU A 89 -7.98 -1.63 -2.29
C LEU A 89 -8.88 -2.63 -3.02
N LEU A 90 -8.35 -3.80 -3.39
CA LEU A 90 -9.14 -4.87 -4.00
C LEU A 90 -10.20 -5.41 -3.03
N GLN A 91 -9.87 -5.60 -1.75
CA GLN A 91 -10.82 -6.06 -0.73
C GLN A 91 -11.89 -5.03 -0.36
N LEU A 92 -11.55 -3.74 -0.35
CA LEU A 92 -12.52 -2.66 -0.15
C LEU A 92 -13.56 -2.63 -1.27
N SER A 93 -13.17 -3.04 -2.50
CA SER A 93 -14.07 -3.22 -3.65
C SER A 93 -14.93 -1.98 -3.95
N VAL A 94 -14.35 -0.79 -3.78
CA VAL A 94 -15.00 0.49 -4.07
C VAL A 94 -14.87 0.76 -5.57
N SER A 95 -16.01 1.00 -6.24
CA SER A 95 -16.05 1.35 -7.66
C SER A 95 -15.82 2.86 -7.84
N ASP A 96 -14.57 3.27 -7.91
CA ASP A 96 -14.15 4.66 -8.17
C ASP A 96 -13.03 4.68 -9.23
N ILE A 97 -13.11 5.64 -10.16
CA ILE A 97 -12.18 5.75 -11.29
C ILE A 97 -10.76 6.11 -10.83
N ASP A 98 -10.62 6.91 -9.78
CA ASP A 98 -9.32 7.35 -9.26
C ASP A 98 -8.61 6.18 -8.57
N ILE A 99 -9.36 5.36 -7.83
CA ILE A 99 -8.86 4.13 -7.20
C ILE A 99 -8.36 3.15 -8.26
N ARG A 100 -9.14 2.97 -9.34
CA ARG A 100 -8.75 2.12 -10.46
C ARG A 100 -7.49 2.65 -11.15
N GLY A 101 -7.44 3.95 -11.44
CA GLY A 101 -6.27 4.60 -12.03
C GLY A 101 -5.02 4.44 -11.17
N ALA A 102 -5.14 4.51 -9.85
CA ALA A 102 -4.04 4.28 -8.93
C ALA A 102 -3.51 2.83 -8.99
N LEU A 103 -4.40 1.84 -9.01
CA LEU A 103 -4.03 0.43 -9.19
C LEU A 103 -3.38 0.16 -10.56
N ASP A 104 -3.89 0.76 -11.62
CA ASP A 104 -3.31 0.64 -12.98
C ASP A 104 -1.90 1.24 -13.03
N CYS A 105 -1.68 2.41 -12.41
CA CYS A 105 -0.35 3.02 -12.30
C CYS A 105 0.63 2.15 -11.49
N ALA A 106 0.20 1.63 -10.33
CA ALA A 106 1.01 0.74 -9.51
C ALA A 106 1.39 -0.55 -10.26
N THR A 107 0.45 -1.12 -11.02
CA THR A 107 0.68 -2.30 -11.85
C THR A 107 1.70 -2.03 -12.94
N ARG A 108 1.55 -0.90 -13.66
CA ARG A 108 2.49 -0.49 -14.71
C ARG A 108 3.90 -0.29 -14.17
N GLY A 109 4.07 0.43 -13.06
CA GLY A 109 5.40 0.67 -12.49
C GLY A 109 6.11 -0.62 -12.04
N MET A 110 5.36 -1.59 -11.49
CA MET A 110 5.93 -2.91 -11.19
C MET A 110 6.32 -3.67 -12.47
N MET A 111 5.47 -3.64 -13.50
CA MET A 111 5.76 -4.29 -14.79
C MET A 111 7.00 -3.70 -15.47
N GLU A 112 7.16 -2.38 -15.44
CA GLU A 112 8.35 -1.68 -15.94
C GLU A 112 9.61 -2.18 -15.22
N ARG A 113 9.59 -2.21 -13.87
CA ARG A 113 10.72 -2.74 -13.09
C ARG A 113 11.05 -4.20 -13.40
N LEU A 114 10.03 -5.04 -13.61
CA LEU A 114 10.24 -6.43 -13.99
C LEU A 114 10.86 -6.55 -15.39
N ASN A 115 10.39 -5.75 -16.35
CA ASN A 115 10.96 -5.72 -17.70
C ASN A 115 12.42 -5.23 -17.69
N GLU A 116 12.75 -4.20 -16.91
CA GLU A 116 14.14 -3.75 -16.69
C GLU A 116 15.02 -4.88 -16.17
N ARG A 117 14.53 -5.63 -15.18
CA ARG A 117 15.24 -6.77 -14.60
C ARG A 117 15.44 -7.91 -15.62
N LEU A 118 14.47 -8.14 -16.50
CA LEU A 118 14.53 -9.21 -17.52
C LEU A 118 15.34 -8.81 -18.76
N SER A 119 15.71 -7.54 -18.89
CA SER A 119 16.53 -7.06 -20.00
C SER A 119 17.93 -7.71 -19.97
N PRO A 120 18.43 -8.26 -21.09
CA PRO A 120 19.73 -8.94 -21.15
C PRO A 120 20.94 -8.03 -20.87
N ASN A 121 20.75 -6.71 -20.77
CA ASN A 121 21.80 -5.74 -20.48
C ASN A 121 21.99 -5.45 -18.98
N THR A 122 21.11 -5.96 -18.12
CA THR A 122 21.19 -5.73 -16.68
C THR A 122 21.99 -6.87 -16.06
N GLY A 123 23.32 -6.76 -16.14
CA GLY A 123 24.24 -7.70 -15.52
C GLY A 123 23.89 -7.89 -14.04
N TYR A 124 23.44 -9.08 -13.68
CA TYR A 124 23.23 -9.46 -12.30
C TYR A 124 24.60 -9.49 -11.61
N TYR A 125 24.77 -8.67 -10.57
CA TYR A 125 25.90 -8.77 -9.64
C TYR A 125 25.86 -10.08 -8.85
#